data_AF-A0A6I4XNU7-F1
#
_entry.id   AF-A0A6I4XNU7-F1
#
_cell.length_a   1.000
_cell.length_b   1.000
_cell.length_c   1.000
_cell.angle_alpha   90.00
_cell.angle_beta   90.00
_cell.angle_gamma   90.00
#
_symmetry.space_group_name_H-M   'P 1'
#
loop_
_entity.id
_entity.type
_entity.pdbx_description
1 polymer ?
#
loop_
_entity_poly.entity_id
_entity_poly.type
_entity_poly.pdbx_seq_one_letter_code
_entity_poly.pdbx_strand_id
1 'polypeptide(L)'
;YQFVQEFNGLYNMPLLVIILFAFYSKKATAFGAKMTIAIHIVLYALSKVFLKDIHFLYVLSLLFFLDILILIVVSKIKPDGEFVLNSFDTKVNIEPWKHTKLVASILVVVVILTYAAFSPIGFAR
;
A
#
# COMPACT_ATOMS: atom_id res chain seq x y z
N TYR A 1 16.03 -11.00 -8.10
CA TYR A 1 14.70 -10.79 -7.49
C TYR A 1 14.59 -9.51 -6.67
N GLN A 2 15.50 -9.26 -5.72
CA GLN A 2 15.43 -8.06 -4.86
C GLN A 2 15.45 -6.74 -5.64
N PHE A 3 16.31 -6.59 -6.66
CA PHE A 3 16.34 -5.39 -7.49
C PHE A 3 14.98 -5.00 -8.10
N VAL A 4 14.25 -5.98 -8.65
CA VAL A 4 12.94 -5.74 -9.26
C VAL A 4 11.91 -5.33 -8.19
N GLN A 5 11.90 -5.99 -7.04
CA GLN A 5 11.00 -5.64 -5.94
C GLN A 5 11.30 -4.23 -5.38
N GLU A 6 12.58 -3.91 -5.25
CA GLU A 6 13.07 -2.63 -4.78
C GLU A 6 12.70 -1.49 -5.73
N PHE A 7 12.78 -1.72 -7.04
CA PHE A 7 12.33 -0.77 -8.06
C PHE A 7 10.81 -0.62 -8.08
N ASN A 8 10.06 -1.72 -7.95
CA ASN A 8 8.61 -1.70 -7.82
C ASN A 8 8.15 -0.88 -6.60
N GLY A 9 8.91 -0.90 -5.51
CA GLY A 9 8.64 -0.12 -4.30
C GLY A 9 8.57 1.40 -4.54
N LEU A 10 9.27 1.92 -5.56
CA LEU A 10 9.37 3.35 -5.86
C LEU A 10 8.02 3.99 -6.22
N TYR A 11 7.13 3.25 -6.87
CA TYR A 11 5.82 3.77 -7.30
C TYR A 11 4.65 3.05 -6.65
N ASN A 12 4.77 1.75 -6.34
CA ASN A 12 3.66 1.00 -5.75
C ASN A 12 3.31 1.46 -4.34
N MET A 13 4.31 1.83 -3.53
CA MET A 13 4.07 2.24 -2.14
C MET A 13 3.26 3.55 -2.02
N PRO A 14 3.63 4.66 -2.68
CA PRO A 14 2.84 5.88 -2.61
C PRO A 14 1.48 5.72 -3.29
N LEU A 15 1.38 4.91 -4.35
CA LEU A 15 0.11 4.60 -5.00
C LEU A 15 -0.86 3.87 -4.05
N LEU A 16 -0.37 2.89 -3.29
CA LEU A 16 -1.16 2.16 -2.30
C LEU A 16 -1.71 3.13 -1.24
N VAL A 17 -0.89 4.06 -0.74
CA VAL A 17 -1.32 5.09 0.23
C VAL A 17 -2.43 5.97 -0.35
N ILE A 18 -2.25 6.46 -1.58
CA ILE A 18 -3.24 7.33 -2.25
C ILE A 18 -4.56 6.59 -2.44
N ILE A 19 -4.53 5.33 -2.90
CA ILE A 19 -5.73 4.52 -3.11
C ILE A 19 -6.45 4.25 -1.78
N LEU A 20 -5.72 3.83 -0.74
CA LEU A 20 -6.30 3.63 0.58
C LEU A 20 -6.94 4.93 1.09
N PHE A 21 -6.23 6.05 0.98
CA PHE A 21 -6.75 7.32 1.42
C PHE A 21 -7.99 7.75 0.62
N ALA A 22 -8.04 7.48 -0.69
CA ALA A 22 -9.21 7.76 -1.52
C ALA A 22 -10.45 6.94 -1.11
N PHE A 23 -10.27 5.69 -0.67
CA PHE A 23 -11.37 4.86 -0.17
C PHE A 23 -11.87 5.28 1.21
N TYR A 24 -10.95 5.65 2.12
CA TYR A 24 -11.29 5.94 3.52
C TYR A 24 -11.53 7.44 3.81
N SER A 25 -11.07 8.35 2.95
CA SER A 25 -11.12 9.80 3.15
C SER A 25 -11.61 10.53 1.90
N LYS A 26 -12.75 11.23 2.01
CA LYS A 26 -13.29 12.10 0.96
C LYS A 26 -12.50 13.40 0.76
N LYS A 27 -11.41 13.59 1.51
CA LYS A 27 -10.58 14.79 1.52
C LYS A 27 -9.24 14.58 0.80
N ALA A 28 -9.09 13.49 0.04
CA ALA A 28 -7.93 13.28 -0.79
C ALA A 28 -7.90 14.32 -1.92
N THR A 29 -6.80 15.07 -2.04
CA THR A 29 -6.67 16.12 -3.06
C THR A 29 -5.75 15.66 -4.18
N ALA A 30 -6.06 16.04 -5.43
CA ALA A 30 -5.22 15.68 -6.58
C ALA A 30 -3.82 16.31 -6.45
N PHE A 31 -3.73 17.48 -5.83
CA PHE A 31 -2.45 18.11 -5.50
C PHE A 31 -1.68 17.32 -4.44
N GLY A 32 -2.34 16.89 -3.36
CA GLY A 32 -1.73 16.05 -2.32
C GLY A 32 -1.14 14.77 -2.87
N ALA A 33 -1.89 14.05 -3.71
CA ALA A 33 -1.42 12.82 -4.36
C ALA A 33 -0.15 13.05 -5.20
N LYS A 34 -0.12 14.12 -6.02
CA LYS A 34 1.05 14.49 -6.83
C LYS A 34 2.27 14.80 -5.96
N MET A 35 2.08 15.56 -4.89
CA MET A 35 3.15 15.90 -3.96
C MET A 35 3.69 14.69 -3.20
N THR A 36 2.81 13.79 -2.74
CA THR A 36 3.22 12.54 -2.09
C THR A 36 4.10 11.70 -3.00
N ILE A 37 3.72 11.50 -4.26
CA ILE A 37 4.55 10.75 -5.22
C ILE A 37 5.91 11.44 -5.43
N ALA A 38 5.92 12.76 -5.66
CA ALA A 38 7.16 13.48 -5.90
C ALA A 38 8.12 13.40 -4.70
N ILE A 39 7.60 13.64 -3.49
CA ILE A 39 8.39 13.58 -2.25
C ILE A 39 8.87 12.14 -1.99
N HIS A 40 8.01 11.14 -2.19
CA HIS A 40 8.37 9.73 -2.04
C HIS A 40 9.57 9.37 -2.92
N ILE A 41 9.51 9.69 -4.21
CA ILE A 41 10.58 9.37 -5.17
C ILE A 41 11.90 10.01 -4.73
N VAL A 42 11.87 11.28 -4.34
CA VAL A 42 13.07 12.00 -3.87
C VAL A 42 13.63 11.36 -2.60
N LEU A 43 12.80 11.14 -1.58
CA LEU A 43 13.25 10.56 -0.31
C LEU A 43 13.75 9.13 -0.47
N TYR A 44 13.09 8.33 -1.31
CA TYR A 44 13.53 6.98 -1.60
C TYR A 44 14.86 6.97 -2.35
N ALA A 45 15.05 7.84 -3.35
CA ALA A 45 16.34 7.96 -4.05
C ALA A 45 17.45 8.42 -3.09
N LEU A 46 17.19 9.42 -2.23
CA LEU A 46 18.15 9.87 -1.21
C LEU A 46 18.48 8.75 -0.22
N SER A 47 17.50 7.95 0.19
CA SER A 47 17.73 6.81 1.08
C SER A 47 18.72 5.79 0.51
N LYS A 48 18.77 5.63 -0.83
CA LYS A 48 19.74 4.75 -1.49
C LYS A 48 21.17 5.28 -1.46
N VAL A 49 21.34 6.59 -1.27
CA VAL A 49 22.65 7.21 -1.14
C VAL A 49 23.11 7.23 0.32
N PHE A 50 22.21 7.59 1.25
CA PHE A 50 22.54 7.79 2.66
C PHE A 50 22.37 6.55 3.54
N LEU A 51 21.48 5.61 3.19
CA LEU A 51 21.10 4.44 3.99
C LEU A 51 21.37 3.13 3.24
N LYS A 52 22.56 3.01 2.63
CA LYS A 52 22.96 1.87 1.79
C LYS A 52 22.93 0.53 2.53
N ASP A 53 23.25 0.54 3.82
CA ASP A 53 23.34 -0.67 4.64
C ASP A 53 21.96 -1.13 5.18
N ILE A 54 20.91 -0.31 5.00
CA ILE A 54 19.57 -0.63 5.48
C ILE A 54 18.81 -1.36 4.38
N HIS A 55 18.24 -2.51 4.73
CA HIS A 55 17.41 -3.28 3.81
C HIS A 55 16.19 -2.46 3.34
N PHE A 56 15.93 -2.49 2.03
CA PHE A 56 14.94 -1.61 1.38
C PHE A 56 13.53 -1.73 1.99
N LEU A 57 13.16 -2.90 2.52
CA LEU A 57 11.86 -3.10 3.19
C LEU A 57 11.66 -2.16 4.38
N TYR A 58 12.68 -1.95 5.23
CA TYR A 58 12.56 -1.04 6.37
C TYR A 58 12.41 0.41 5.91
N VAL A 59 13.13 0.79 4.86
CA VAL A 59 13.03 2.12 4.25
C VAL A 59 11.62 2.34 3.68
N LEU A 60 11.09 1.37 2.94
CA LEU A 60 9.72 1.42 2.40
C LEU A 60 8.66 1.45 3.52
N SER A 61 8.86 0.69 4.60
CA SER A 61 7.97 0.75 5.77
C SER A 61 7.93 2.13 6.41
N LEU A 62 9.08 2.80 6.56
CA LEU A 62 9.13 4.17 7.08
C LEU A 62 8.46 5.16 6.10
N LEU A 63 8.80 5.05 4.81
CA LEU A 63 8.24 5.90 3.76
C LEU A 63 6.72 5.78 3.68
N PHE A 64 6.14 4.61 3.90
CA PHE A 64 4.70 4.42 3.93
C PHE A 64 3.98 5.33 4.93
N PHE A 65 4.46 5.39 6.17
CA PHE A 65 3.87 6.26 7.18
C PHE A 65 4.10 7.74 6.86
N LEU A 66 5.25 8.05 6.26
CA LEU A 66 5.56 9.40 5.82
C LEU A 66 4.66 9.85 4.66
N ASP A 67 4.37 8.96 3.72
CA ASP A 67 3.47 9.20 2.59
C ASP A 67 2.06 9.51 3.07
N ILE A 68 1.56 8.75 4.07
CA ILE A 68 0.28 9.03 4.73
C ILE A 68 0.30 10.42 5.36
N LEU A 69 1.36 10.76 6.09
CA LEU A 69 1.50 12.06 6.75
C LEU A 69 1.51 13.20 5.73
N ILE A 70 2.33 13.09 4.67
CA ILE A 70 2.42 14.07 3.60
C ILE A 70 1.05 14.24 2.93
N LEU A 71 0.39 13.14 2.59
CA LEU A 71 -0.89 13.18 1.91
C LEU A 71 -1.95 13.90 2.74
N ILE A 72 -2.00 13.64 4.05
CA ILE A 72 -2.92 14.30 4.99
C ILE A 72 -2.57 15.78 5.12
N VAL A 73 -1.29 16.12 5.34
CA VAL A 73 -0.84 17.50 5.56
C VAL A 73 -1.11 18.35 4.32
N VAL A 74 -0.69 17.90 3.13
CA VAL A 74 -0.87 18.65 1.88
C VAL A 74 -2.35 18.77 1.53
N SER A 75 -3.14 17.71 1.72
CA SER A 75 -4.58 17.75 1.47
C SER A 75 -5.34 18.67 2.43
N LYS A 76 -4.83 18.89 3.65
CA LYS A 76 -5.38 19.90 4.57
C LYS A 76 -4.99 21.33 4.19
N ILE A 77 -3.79 21.55 3.66
CA ILE A 77 -3.30 22.88 3.25
C ILE A 77 -4.06 23.39 2.03
N LYS A 78 -4.29 22.52 1.04
CA LYS A 78 -4.99 22.88 -0.19
C LYS A 78 -6.16 21.92 -0.43
N PRO A 79 -7.28 22.08 0.30
CA PRO A 79 -8.45 21.23 0.13
C PRO A 79 -9.11 21.52 -1.23
N ASP A 80 -9.12 20.52 -2.10
CA ASP A 80 -9.82 20.53 -3.39
C ASP A 80 -11.25 19.98 -3.20
N GLY A 81 -12.12 20.71 -2.48
CA GLY A 81 -13.54 20.33 -2.26
C GLY A 81 -13.77 18.97 -1.58
N GLU A 82 -15.03 18.52 -1.51
CA GLU A 82 -15.31 17.12 -1.19
C GLU A 82 -15.19 16.27 -2.46
N PHE A 83 -14.26 15.32 -2.46
CA PHE A 83 -14.18 14.34 -3.53
C PHE A 83 -15.33 13.35 -3.35
N VAL A 84 -16.44 13.64 -4.03
CA VAL A 84 -17.54 12.70 -4.18
C VAL A 84 -17.15 11.76 -5.31
N LEU A 85 -16.81 10.53 -4.98
CA LEU A 85 -16.85 9.43 -5.93
C LEU A 85 -18.31 9.34 -6.40
N ASN A 86 -18.62 10.00 -7.52
CA ASN A 86 -19.89 9.81 -8.20
C ASN A 86 -20.01 8.32 -8.43
N SER A 87 -21.07 7.74 -7.87
CA SER A 87 -21.42 6.31 -7.86
C SER A 87 -20.65 5.50 -8.88
N PHE A 88 -19.89 4.50 -8.44
CA PHE A 88 -19.35 3.46 -9.31
C PHE A 88 -20.53 2.94 -10.13
N ASP A 89 -20.65 3.40 -11.39
CA ASP A 89 -21.63 2.91 -12.34
C ASP A 89 -21.13 1.54 -12.77
N THR A 90 -21.28 0.60 -11.83
CA THR A 90 -20.58 -0.67 -11.92
C THR A 90 -21.33 -1.49 -12.94
N LYS A 91 -20.88 -1.42 -14.18
CA LYS A 91 -21.42 -2.14 -15.33
C LYS A 91 -21.32 -3.68 -15.18
N VAL A 92 -20.77 -4.16 -14.06
CA VAL A 92 -20.53 -5.55 -13.72
C VAL A 92 -20.95 -5.78 -12.27
N ASN A 93 -21.65 -6.87 -11.99
CA ASN A 93 -22.07 -7.24 -10.64
C ASN A 93 -20.83 -7.55 -9.76
N ILE A 94 -20.69 -6.85 -8.61
CA ILE A 94 -19.61 -7.04 -7.62
C ILE A 94 -20.08 -7.91 -6.45
N GLU A 95 -21.29 -8.49 -6.50
CA GLU A 95 -21.77 -9.36 -5.44
C GLU A 95 -20.81 -10.56 -5.24
N PRO A 96 -20.37 -10.80 -4.00
CA PRO A 96 -19.55 -11.97 -3.70
C PRO A 96 -20.29 -13.25 -4.09
N TRP A 97 -19.64 -14.10 -4.86
CA TRP A 97 -20.18 -15.41 -5.20
C TRP A 97 -20.40 -16.27 -3.94
N LYS A 98 -21.35 -17.21 -3.99
CA LYS A 98 -21.85 -17.98 -2.84
C LYS A 98 -20.77 -18.58 -1.93
N HIS A 99 -19.64 -19.06 -2.49
CA HIS A 99 -18.59 -19.70 -1.72
C HIS A 99 -17.38 -18.80 -1.43
N THR A 100 -17.48 -17.49 -1.67
CA THR A 100 -16.39 -16.52 -1.39
C THR A 100 -15.83 -16.69 0.02
N LYS A 101 -16.72 -16.73 1.03
CA LYS A 101 -16.31 -16.85 2.43
C LYS A 101 -15.64 -18.19 2.73
N LEU A 102 -16.15 -19.28 2.15
CA LEU A 102 -15.60 -20.62 2.35
C LEU A 102 -14.20 -20.74 1.73
N VAL A 103 -14.03 -20.29 0.49
CA VAL A 103 -12.73 -20.34 -0.20
C VAL A 103 -11.72 -19.41 0.47
N ALA A 104 -12.13 -18.22 0.91
CA ALA A 104 -11.26 -17.31 1.65
C ALA A 104 -10.76 -17.94 2.97
N SER A 105 -11.65 -18.58 3.74
CA SER A 105 -11.26 -19.29 4.97
C SER A 105 -10.29 -20.44 4.70
N ILE A 106 -10.55 -21.26 3.67
CA ILE A 106 -9.64 -22.34 3.28
C ILE A 106 -8.26 -21.77 2.92
N LEU A 107 -8.21 -20.70 2.13
CA LEU A 107 -6.96 -20.07 1.72
C LEU A 107 -6.16 -19.56 2.93
N VAL A 108 -6.81 -18.89 3.88
CA VAL A 108 -6.16 -18.44 5.13
C VAL A 108 -5.62 -19.62 5.93
N VAL A 109 -6.40 -20.70 6.08
CA VAL A 109 -5.96 -21.91 6.79
C VAL A 109 -4.76 -22.55 6.09
N VAL A 110 -4.77 -22.66 4.76
CA VAL A 110 -3.65 -23.21 3.97
C VAL A 110 -2.38 -22.37 4.17
N VAL A 111 -2.50 -21.03 4.17
CA VAL A 111 -1.36 -20.15 4.44
C VAL A 111 -0.81 -20.41 5.85
N ILE A 112 -1.67 -20.42 6.87
CA ILE A 112 -1.27 -20.69 8.26
C ILE A 112 -0.60 -22.06 8.39
N LEU A 113 -1.17 -23.10 7.80
CA LEU A 113 -0.61 -24.46 7.84
C LEU A 113 0.74 -24.53 7.13
N THR A 114 0.91 -23.82 6.01
CA THR A 114 2.19 -23.77 5.29
C THR A 114 3.25 -23.12 6.19
N TYR A 115 2.96 -21.96 6.77
CA TYR A 115 3.88 -21.31 7.71
C TYR A 115 4.17 -22.17 8.94
N ALA A 116 3.16 -22.86 9.50
CA ALA A 116 3.34 -23.75 10.64
C ALA A 116 4.17 -25.00 10.31
N ALA A 117 3.96 -25.61 9.15
CA ALA A 117 4.67 -26.80 8.70
C ALA A 117 6.17 -26.54 8.46
N PHE A 118 6.53 -25.38 7.90
CA PHE A 118 7.91 -24.96 7.65
C PHE A 118 8.52 -24.11 8.79
N SER A 119 7.77 -23.87 9.86
CA SER A 119 8.23 -23.21 11.09
C SER A 119 8.91 -24.22 12.03
N PRO A 120 9.74 -23.80 13.00
CA PRO A 120 10.38 -24.68 13.99
C PRO A 120 9.42 -25.55 14.84
N ILE A 121 8.12 -25.31 14.73
CA ILE A 121 7.04 -26.06 15.38
C ILE A 121 6.61 -27.29 14.54
N GLY A 122 6.87 -27.27 13.22
CA GLY A 122 6.42 -28.26 12.25
C GLY A 122 7.49 -29.31 11.88
N PHE A 123 7.63 -29.58 10.58
CA PHE A 123 8.52 -30.62 10.03
C PHE A 123 9.98 -30.21 9.93
N ALA A 124 10.27 -28.91 10.06
CA ALA A 124 11.63 -28.39 10.06
C ALA A 124 12.26 -28.51 11.46
N ARG A 125 12.59 -29.74 11.84
CA ARG A 125 13.60 -30.06 12.84
C ARG A 125 14.66 -30.94 12.22
#